data_AF-A0A3D5DJ02-F1
#
_entry.id   AF-A0A3D5DJ02-F1
#
_cell.length_a   1.000
_cell.length_b   1.000
_cell.length_c   1.000
_cell.angle_alpha   90.00
_cell.angle_beta   90.00
_cell.angle_gamma   90.00
#
_symmetry.space_group_name_H-M   'P 1'
#
loop_
_entity.id
_entity.type
_entity.pdbx_description
1 polymer ?
#
loop_
_entity_poly.entity_id
_entity_poly.type
_entity_poly.pdbx_seq_one_letter_code
_entity_poly.pdbx_strand_id
1 'polypeptide(L)'
;MLAGVDINSEEEHFVGQIRRAKESGTPLEIVGGATKRFYGRPVTGEQLVTTGNRGIVEYEAPELVITVRAGTRLVDVERTLAEQGQILPFEPPQFGHESTIGGVIAAGLSGPRRPYAGAVRDAVLGVRVMTSTAESLNFGGQVMKNVAGYDVSRLMTGAMGTLGLLLLVSIRVAPRPQCERTAVWEMTEVDAHKRMLALARQSLPITAVCFDGNLLRVRIAGTDSAVIDAERTLAPDSIEPVSYWQELRDQRLPFFRSSDPLWRLSLP
;
A
#
# COMPACT_ATOMS: atom_id res chain seq x y z
N MET A 1 -14.49 8.09 22.41
CA MET A 1 -15.65 7.19 22.61
C MET A 1 -16.12 6.75 21.22
N LEU A 2 -15.46 5.72 20.66
CA LEU A 2 -15.78 5.19 19.32
C LEU A 2 -16.79 4.06 19.52
N ALA A 3 -17.99 4.20 18.94
CA ALA A 3 -19.01 3.16 18.96
C ALA A 3 -18.44 1.93 18.23
N GLY A 4 -18.10 0.90 19.00
CA GLY A 4 -17.56 -0.35 18.50
C GLY A 4 -18.66 -1.12 17.79
N VAL A 5 -18.51 -1.30 16.48
CA VAL A 5 -19.12 -2.45 15.81
C VAL A 5 -18.48 -3.69 16.45
N ASP A 6 -19.33 -4.52 17.04
CA ASP A 6 -18.94 -5.74 17.73
C ASP A 6 -18.30 -6.69 16.72
N ILE A 7 -17.03 -7.07 16.96
CA ILE A 7 -16.22 -7.94 16.08
C ILE A 7 -16.99 -9.21 15.74
N ASN A 8 -17.76 -9.72 16.71
CA ASN A 8 -18.48 -10.97 16.57
C ASN A 8 -19.60 -10.89 15.53
N SER A 9 -20.29 -9.75 15.41
CA SER A 9 -21.47 -9.62 14.53
C SER A 9 -21.12 -9.66 13.03
N GLU A 10 -20.07 -8.97 12.61
CA GLU A 10 -19.61 -8.96 11.21
C GLU A 10 -18.95 -10.30 10.85
N GLU A 11 -18.17 -10.88 11.77
CA GLU A 11 -17.53 -12.18 11.52
C GLU A 11 -18.58 -13.30 11.39
N GLU A 12 -19.60 -13.32 12.24
CA GLU A 12 -20.74 -14.24 12.13
C GLU A 12 -21.48 -14.09 10.80
N HIS A 13 -21.65 -12.86 10.31
CA HIS A 13 -22.24 -12.59 9.00
C HIS A 13 -21.41 -13.22 7.87
N PHE A 14 -20.09 -13.02 7.88
CA PHE A 14 -19.19 -13.62 6.88
C PHE A 14 -19.20 -15.15 6.95
N VAL A 15 -19.19 -15.73 8.15
CA VAL A 15 -19.30 -17.18 8.35
C VAL A 15 -20.57 -17.71 7.69
N GLY A 16 -21.72 -17.06 7.93
CA GLY A 16 -23.01 -17.45 7.36
C GLY A 16 -23.01 -17.38 5.83
N GLN A 17 -22.50 -16.29 5.24
CA GLN A 17 -22.43 -16.15 3.78
C GLN A 17 -21.50 -17.18 3.14
N ILE A 18 -20.30 -17.39 3.70
CA ILE A 18 -19.32 -18.34 3.15
C ILE A 18 -19.83 -19.78 3.21
N ARG A 19 -20.49 -20.17 4.32
CA ARG A 19 -21.09 -21.51 4.43
C ARG A 19 -22.19 -21.74 3.40
N ARG A 20 -23.12 -20.79 3.24
CA ARG A 20 -24.18 -20.88 2.22
C ARG A 20 -23.62 -20.93 0.80
N ALA A 21 -22.61 -20.12 0.50
CA ALA A 21 -21.94 -20.13 -0.79
C ALA A 21 -21.27 -21.47 -1.09
N LYS A 22 -20.59 -22.05 -0.08
CA LYS A 22 -19.97 -23.38 -0.19
C LYS A 22 -21.02 -24.49 -0.40
N GLU A 23 -22.12 -24.46 0.33
CA GLU A 23 -23.21 -25.44 0.21
C GLU A 23 -23.89 -25.38 -1.16
N SER A 24 -24.06 -24.17 -1.71
CA SER A 24 -24.71 -23.95 -3.01
C SER A 24 -23.77 -24.00 -4.21
N GLY A 25 -22.45 -24.05 -4.00
CA GLY A 25 -21.45 -23.93 -5.07
C GLY A 25 -21.39 -22.54 -5.71
N THR A 26 -21.88 -21.51 -5.02
CA THR A 26 -21.93 -20.13 -5.52
C THR A 26 -20.58 -19.45 -5.34
N PRO A 27 -19.94 -18.93 -6.41
CA PRO A 27 -18.72 -18.13 -6.29
C PRO A 27 -18.98 -16.83 -5.52
N LEU A 28 -17.99 -16.37 -4.74
CA LEU A 28 -18.05 -15.12 -4.01
C LEU A 28 -17.12 -14.07 -4.61
N GLU A 29 -17.62 -12.84 -4.72
CA GLU A 29 -16.84 -11.64 -4.99
C GLU A 29 -16.59 -10.90 -3.66
N ILE A 30 -15.36 -10.87 -3.18
CA ILE A 30 -15.00 -10.11 -1.98
C ILE A 30 -14.89 -8.63 -2.34
N VAL A 31 -15.75 -7.79 -1.75
CA VAL A 31 -15.86 -6.37 -2.09
C VAL A 31 -15.57 -5.51 -0.85
N GLY A 32 -14.51 -4.70 -0.93
CA GLY A 32 -14.27 -3.59 0.00
C GLY A 32 -14.93 -2.31 -0.49
N GLY A 33 -14.15 -1.26 -0.68
CA GLY A 33 -14.63 0.01 -1.25
C GLY A 33 -14.88 0.03 -2.77
N ALA A 34 -14.67 -1.10 -3.46
CA ALA A 34 -14.79 -1.22 -4.91
C ALA A 34 -13.96 -0.23 -5.77
N THR A 35 -12.98 0.48 -5.18
CA THR A 35 -12.18 1.51 -5.86
C THR A 35 -11.18 0.99 -6.90
N LYS A 36 -10.96 -0.33 -6.93
CA LYS A 36 -9.94 -0.99 -7.76
C LYS A 36 -10.54 -1.98 -8.76
N ARG A 37 -11.82 -1.82 -9.14
CA ARG A 37 -12.51 -2.71 -10.11
C ARG A 37 -11.83 -2.79 -11.48
N PHE A 38 -11.07 -1.76 -11.85
CA PHE A 38 -10.29 -1.74 -13.09
C PHE A 38 -9.07 -2.69 -13.07
N TYR A 39 -8.66 -3.15 -11.89
CA TYR A 39 -7.43 -3.91 -11.70
C TYR A 39 -7.72 -5.40 -11.48
N GLY A 40 -7.02 -6.26 -12.22
CA GLY A 40 -7.19 -7.71 -12.18
C GLY A 40 -8.23 -8.22 -13.19
N ARG A 41 -8.66 -9.47 -13.02
CA ARG A 41 -9.67 -10.09 -13.89
C ARG A 41 -11.07 -9.75 -13.39
N PRO A 42 -12.06 -9.61 -14.29
CA PRO A 42 -13.47 -9.57 -13.89
C PRO A 42 -13.83 -10.81 -13.05
N VAL A 43 -14.55 -10.59 -11.96
CA VAL A 43 -15.04 -11.65 -11.07
C VAL A 43 -16.56 -11.69 -11.15
N THR A 44 -17.12 -12.88 -11.31
CA THR A 44 -18.56 -13.12 -11.30
C THR A 44 -18.90 -13.96 -10.08
N GLY A 45 -19.70 -13.42 -9.16
CA GLY A 45 -20.09 -14.10 -7.93
C GLY A 45 -21.05 -13.26 -7.08
N GLU A 46 -21.62 -13.87 -6.04
CA GLU A 46 -22.37 -13.13 -5.02
C GLU A 46 -21.42 -12.24 -4.21
N GLN A 47 -21.83 -11.01 -3.92
CA GLN A 47 -20.96 -10.06 -3.21
C GLN A 47 -20.89 -10.36 -1.72
N LEU A 48 -19.65 -10.53 -1.24
CA LEU A 48 -19.27 -10.55 0.16
C LEU A 48 -18.69 -9.18 0.52
N VAL A 49 -19.55 -8.29 1.02
CA VAL A 49 -19.20 -6.89 1.33
C VAL A 49 -18.49 -6.79 2.67
N THR A 50 -17.32 -6.15 2.70
CA THR A 50 -16.40 -6.16 3.87
C THR A 50 -16.29 -4.82 4.59
N THR A 51 -16.95 -3.77 4.11
CA THR A 51 -16.88 -2.40 4.65
C THR A 51 -17.45 -2.24 6.07
N GLY A 52 -18.24 -3.20 6.54
CA GLY A 52 -18.73 -3.29 7.92
C GLY A 52 -17.63 -3.67 8.93
N ASN A 53 -16.68 -4.51 8.51
CA ASN A 53 -15.52 -4.91 9.30
C ASN A 53 -14.45 -3.80 9.34
N ARG A 54 -14.72 -2.71 10.07
CA ARG A 54 -13.88 -1.51 10.14
C ARG A 54 -13.50 -1.12 11.57
N GLY A 55 -12.36 -0.47 11.70
CA GLY A 55 -11.82 0.02 12.97
C GLY A 55 -10.34 -0.34 13.14
N ILE A 56 -9.64 0.48 13.91
CA ILE A 56 -8.29 0.20 14.40
C ILE A 56 -8.45 -0.69 15.62
N VAL A 57 -7.79 -1.86 15.61
CA VAL A 57 -7.83 -2.82 16.72
C VAL A 57 -6.76 -2.47 17.74
N GLU A 58 -5.56 -2.17 17.26
CA GLU A 58 -4.41 -1.87 18.09
C GLU A 58 -3.46 -0.94 17.34
N TYR A 59 -2.86 -0.01 18.07
CA TYR A 59 -1.88 0.91 17.50
C TYR A 59 -0.78 1.20 18.52
N GLU A 60 0.39 0.63 18.27
CA GLU A 60 1.59 0.83 19.08
C GLU A 60 2.52 1.78 18.34
N ALA A 61 2.27 3.09 18.47
CA ALA A 61 3.02 4.10 17.74
C ALA A 61 4.55 4.04 17.99
N PRO A 62 5.06 3.78 19.21
CA PRO A 62 6.50 3.61 19.44
C PRO A 62 7.10 2.38 18.74
N GLU A 63 6.34 1.30 18.60
CA GLU A 63 6.76 0.06 17.93
C GLU A 63 6.60 0.12 16.41
N LEU A 64 6.03 1.22 15.89
CA LEU A 64 5.75 1.42 14.47
C LEU A 64 4.89 0.30 13.87
N VAL A 65 3.87 -0.15 14.61
CA VAL A 65 2.92 -1.17 14.16
C VAL A 65 1.48 -0.72 14.40
N ILE A 66 0.64 -0.93 13.39
CA ILE A 66 -0.82 -0.73 13.49
C ILE A 66 -1.55 -1.99 13.03
N THR A 67 -2.52 -2.44 13.83
CA THR A 67 -3.44 -3.54 13.48
C THR A 67 -4.83 -2.97 13.22
N VAL A 68 -5.36 -3.22 12.03
CA VAL A 68 -6.63 -2.66 11.56
C VAL A 68 -7.51 -3.73 10.94
N ARG A 69 -8.82 -3.53 11.03
CA ARG A 69 -9.80 -4.35 10.31
C ARG A 69 -9.77 -4.06 8.82
N ALA A 70 -9.94 -5.09 7.99
CA ALA A 70 -9.75 -5.00 6.54
C ALA A 70 -10.73 -4.03 5.83
N GLY A 71 -11.92 -3.82 6.37
CA GLY A 71 -12.89 -2.84 5.87
C GLY A 71 -12.59 -1.39 6.29
N THR A 72 -11.58 -1.15 7.12
CA THR A 72 -11.17 0.22 7.51
C THR A 72 -10.71 1.00 6.28
N ARG A 73 -11.17 2.24 6.13
CA ARG A 73 -10.76 3.09 5.01
C ARG A 73 -9.30 3.51 5.15
N LEU A 74 -8.59 3.53 4.03
CA LEU A 74 -7.20 3.94 3.94
C LEU A 74 -7.00 5.36 4.47
N VAL A 75 -7.88 6.29 4.08
CA VAL A 75 -7.84 7.69 4.52
C VAL A 75 -7.97 7.85 6.04
N ASP A 76 -8.75 6.99 6.69
CA ASP A 76 -8.90 7.02 8.15
C ASP A 76 -7.62 6.54 8.83
N VAL A 77 -6.97 5.50 8.29
CA VAL A 77 -5.67 5.03 8.78
C VAL A 77 -4.58 6.09 8.57
N GLU A 78 -4.46 6.66 7.38
CA GLU A 78 -3.45 7.69 7.10
C GLU A 78 -3.61 8.93 7.99
N ARG A 79 -4.85 9.34 8.28
CA ARG A 79 -5.12 10.43 9.23
C ARG A 79 -4.59 10.09 10.62
N THR A 80 -4.92 8.90 11.15
CA THR A 80 -4.43 8.45 12.46
C THR A 80 -2.91 8.37 12.52
N LEU A 81 -2.26 7.92 11.44
CA LEU A 81 -0.80 7.89 11.38
C LEU A 81 -0.20 9.30 11.35
N ALA A 82 -0.81 10.22 10.58
CA ALA A 82 -0.35 11.60 10.48
C ALA A 82 -0.41 12.34 11.83
N GLU A 83 -1.40 12.05 12.67
CA GLU A 83 -1.49 12.58 14.04
C GLU A 83 -0.29 12.19 14.93
N GLN A 84 0.37 11.06 14.62
CA GLN A 84 1.58 10.59 15.29
C GLN A 84 2.86 10.89 14.51
N GLY A 85 2.79 11.68 13.42
CA GLY A 85 3.93 11.96 12.56
C GLY A 85 4.45 10.71 11.84
N GLN A 86 3.56 9.79 11.46
CA GLN A 86 3.88 8.52 10.80
C GLN A 86 3.18 8.39 9.44
N ILE A 87 3.65 7.45 8.62
CA ILE A 87 3.13 7.15 7.27
C ILE A 87 3.16 5.64 6.99
N LEU A 88 2.40 5.22 5.98
CA LEU A 88 2.57 3.89 5.37
C LEU A 88 3.78 3.93 4.42
N PRO A 89 4.83 3.12 4.65
CA PRO A 89 6.11 3.25 3.94
C PRO A 89 6.04 2.93 2.45
N PHE A 90 5.06 2.13 2.03
CA PHE A 90 4.88 1.71 0.64
C PHE A 90 3.97 2.66 -0.16
N GLU A 91 3.49 3.76 0.43
CA GLU A 91 2.68 4.80 -0.21
C GLU A 91 1.52 4.24 -1.05
N PRO A 92 0.48 3.64 -0.43
CA PRO A 92 -0.61 3.02 -1.17
C PRO A 92 -1.33 4.01 -2.11
N PRO A 93 -1.60 3.62 -3.36
CA PRO A 93 -2.52 4.35 -4.22
C PRO A 93 -3.93 4.43 -3.63
N GLN A 94 -4.50 5.64 -3.64
CA GLN A 94 -5.82 5.89 -3.04
C GLN A 94 -6.94 5.30 -3.90
N PHE A 95 -6.99 5.65 -5.18
CA PHE A 95 -8.09 5.33 -6.13
C PHE A 95 -9.50 5.72 -5.66
N GLY A 96 -9.62 6.58 -4.65
CA GLY A 96 -10.89 7.08 -4.14
C GLY A 96 -11.01 6.96 -2.62
N HIS A 97 -11.92 7.76 -2.06
CA HIS A 97 -12.12 7.89 -0.62
C HIS A 97 -12.59 6.60 0.06
N GLU A 98 -13.31 5.74 -0.68
CA GLU A 98 -13.84 4.48 -0.15
C GLU A 98 -12.80 3.34 -0.11
N SER A 99 -11.57 3.57 -0.58
CA SER A 99 -10.50 2.55 -0.57
C SER A 99 -10.28 1.99 0.84
N THR A 100 -10.34 0.67 0.98
CA THR A 100 -10.16 -0.02 2.26
C THR A 100 -8.78 -0.68 2.37
N ILE A 101 -8.31 -0.91 3.60
CA ILE A 101 -7.02 -1.58 3.85
C ILE A 101 -6.98 -2.98 3.24
N GLY A 102 -8.05 -3.76 3.37
CA GLY A 102 -8.17 -5.08 2.75
C GLY A 102 -8.01 -5.00 1.23
N GLY A 103 -8.61 -3.99 0.58
CA GLY A 103 -8.44 -3.74 -0.85
C GLY A 103 -7.03 -3.30 -1.22
N VAL A 104 -6.36 -2.51 -0.38
CA VAL A 104 -4.95 -2.11 -0.56
C VAL A 104 -4.02 -3.33 -0.53
N ILE A 105 -4.16 -4.19 0.48
CA ILE A 105 -3.35 -5.41 0.62
C ILE A 105 -3.67 -6.39 -0.51
N ALA A 106 -4.95 -6.68 -0.76
CA ALA A 106 -5.36 -7.62 -1.79
C ALA A 106 -4.91 -7.19 -3.20
N ALA A 107 -4.82 -5.89 -3.48
CA ALA A 107 -4.36 -5.37 -4.77
C ALA A 107 -2.83 -5.44 -4.95
N GLY A 108 -2.04 -5.49 -3.87
CA GLY A 108 -0.58 -5.56 -3.99
C GLY A 108 0.06 -4.33 -4.67
N LEU A 109 -0.64 -3.20 -4.70
CA LEU A 109 -0.18 -1.96 -5.32
C LEU A 109 0.64 -1.14 -4.31
N SER A 110 1.73 -0.53 -4.78
CA SER A 110 2.62 0.31 -3.96
C SER A 110 3.02 1.52 -4.76
N GLY A 111 3.24 2.63 -4.07
CA GLY A 111 3.60 3.91 -4.66
C GLY A 111 5.09 4.08 -4.95
N PRO A 112 5.50 5.31 -5.28
CA PRO A 112 6.84 5.65 -5.74
C PRO A 112 7.97 5.30 -4.77
N ARG A 113 7.68 5.21 -3.45
CA ARG A 113 8.67 4.81 -2.44
C ARG A 113 9.03 3.32 -2.43
N ARG A 114 8.33 2.47 -3.18
CA ARG A 114 8.54 1.00 -3.19
C ARG A 114 10.02 0.57 -3.28
N PRO A 115 10.87 1.12 -4.19
CA PRO A 115 12.26 0.67 -4.29
C PRO A 115 13.12 0.99 -3.05
N TYR A 116 12.69 1.96 -2.25
CA TYR A 116 13.48 2.51 -1.13
C TYR A 116 12.96 2.07 0.24
N ALA A 117 11.65 1.81 0.38
CA ALA A 117 11.04 1.44 1.66
C ALA A 117 10.30 0.09 1.65
N GLY A 118 10.32 -0.62 0.52
CA GLY A 118 9.64 -1.90 0.32
C GLY A 118 8.24 -1.75 -0.29
N ALA A 119 7.75 -2.84 -0.84
CA ALA A 119 6.38 -2.97 -1.31
C ALA A 119 5.41 -3.18 -0.15
N VAL A 120 4.11 -3.15 -0.44
CA VAL A 120 3.05 -3.43 0.54
C VAL A 120 3.27 -4.76 1.26
N ARG A 121 3.75 -5.80 0.57
CA ARG A 121 4.05 -7.11 1.18
C ARG A 121 5.16 -7.04 2.22
N ASP A 122 6.10 -6.09 2.07
CA ASP A 122 7.24 -5.93 2.98
C ASP A 122 6.85 -5.10 4.22
N ALA A 123 5.64 -4.51 4.22
CA ALA A 123 5.05 -3.83 5.36
C ALA A 123 4.03 -4.68 6.12
N VAL A 124 3.45 -5.73 5.51
CA VAL A 124 2.53 -6.64 6.21
C VAL A 124 3.32 -7.53 7.18
N LEU A 125 2.96 -7.49 8.46
CA LEU A 125 3.58 -8.28 9.54
C LEU A 125 2.73 -9.50 9.92
N GLY A 126 1.41 -9.38 9.78
CA GLY A 126 0.47 -10.43 10.10
C GLY A 126 -0.92 -10.15 9.54
N VAL A 127 -1.70 -11.22 9.38
CA VAL A 127 -3.07 -11.17 8.89
C VAL A 127 -3.94 -12.17 9.66
N ARG A 128 -5.20 -11.82 9.84
CA ARG A 128 -6.26 -12.78 10.16
C ARG A 128 -7.10 -12.96 8.91
N VAL A 129 -7.28 -14.20 8.45
CA VAL A 129 -8.01 -14.52 7.23
C VAL A 129 -9.11 -15.53 7.51
N MET A 130 -10.22 -15.42 6.80
CA MET A 130 -11.27 -16.43 6.78
C MET A 130 -11.19 -17.26 5.50
N THR A 131 -11.16 -18.58 5.66
CA THR A 131 -11.05 -19.55 4.57
C THR A 131 -12.40 -19.84 3.92
N SER A 132 -12.40 -20.65 2.85
CA SER A 132 -13.62 -21.18 2.24
C SER A 132 -14.41 -22.15 3.15
N THR A 133 -13.80 -22.67 4.23
CA THR A 133 -14.48 -23.44 5.28
C THR A 133 -15.13 -22.57 6.35
N ALA A 134 -15.07 -21.23 6.20
CA ALA A 134 -15.49 -20.26 7.21
C ALA A 134 -14.71 -20.38 8.53
N GLU A 135 -13.45 -20.82 8.46
CA GLU A 135 -12.53 -20.88 9.59
C GLU A 135 -11.64 -19.64 9.58
N SER A 136 -11.47 -19.03 10.76
CA SER A 136 -10.60 -17.87 10.94
C SER A 136 -9.19 -18.32 11.35
N LEU A 137 -8.21 -18.04 10.51
CA LEU A 137 -6.80 -18.39 10.71
C LEU A 137 -5.96 -17.13 10.91
N ASN A 138 -4.99 -17.20 11.84
CA ASN A 138 -4.04 -16.13 12.10
C ASN A 138 -2.67 -16.52 11.52
N PHE A 139 -2.04 -15.59 10.80
CA PHE A 139 -0.72 -15.79 10.21
C PHE A 139 0.17 -14.58 10.49
N GLY A 140 1.45 -14.85 10.77
CA GLY A 140 2.41 -13.81 11.15
C GLY A 140 2.28 -13.40 12.62
N GLY A 141 2.80 -12.22 12.95
CA GLY A 141 2.79 -11.68 14.31
C GLY A 141 3.30 -10.24 14.32
N GLN A 142 3.14 -9.53 15.43
CA GLN A 142 3.56 -8.12 15.57
C GLN A 142 5.09 -7.94 15.65
N VAL A 143 5.84 -9.03 15.75
CA VAL A 143 7.30 -9.00 15.92
C VAL A 143 8.03 -8.99 14.57
N MET A 144 9.10 -8.19 14.48
CA MET A 144 9.90 -8.02 13.25
C MET A 144 10.64 -9.29 12.77
N LYS A 145 10.73 -10.34 13.60
CA LYS A 145 11.36 -11.63 13.24
C LYS A 145 10.37 -12.77 13.42
N ASN A 146 9.80 -13.24 12.30
CA ASN A 146 9.02 -14.47 12.24
C ASN A 146 9.87 -15.54 11.53
N VAL A 147 10.43 -16.48 12.30
CA VAL A 147 11.40 -17.48 11.80
C VAL A 147 10.81 -18.89 11.67
N ALA A 148 9.48 -19.03 11.80
CA ALA A 148 8.79 -20.32 11.73
C ALA A 148 7.63 -20.27 10.72
N GLY A 149 7.59 -21.27 9.84
CA GLY A 149 6.50 -21.50 8.89
C GLY A 149 6.60 -20.72 7.57
N TYR A 150 5.61 -20.93 6.71
CA TYR A 150 5.45 -20.17 5.47
C TYR A 150 4.90 -18.78 5.77
N ASP A 151 5.41 -17.76 5.07
CA ASP A 151 4.93 -16.38 5.20
C ASP A 151 3.62 -16.15 4.43
N VAL A 152 2.54 -16.73 4.97
CA VAL A 152 1.19 -16.59 4.42
C VAL A 152 0.74 -15.12 4.43
N SER A 153 1.23 -14.31 5.38
CA SER A 153 0.89 -12.89 5.47
C SER A 153 1.31 -12.12 4.21
N ARG A 154 2.53 -12.40 3.71
CA ARG A 154 3.00 -11.85 2.44
C ARG A 154 2.29 -12.46 1.23
N LEU A 155 1.94 -13.75 1.29
CA LEU A 155 1.19 -14.42 0.22
C LEU A 155 -0.19 -13.79 -0.02
N MET A 156 -0.88 -13.33 1.03
CA MET A 156 -2.18 -12.66 0.91
C MET A 156 -2.09 -11.31 0.19
N THR A 157 -0.90 -10.71 0.13
CA THR A 157 -0.69 -9.44 -0.55
C THR A 157 -0.67 -9.63 -2.07
N GLY A 158 -1.58 -8.99 -2.78
CA GLY A 158 -1.75 -9.22 -4.22
C GLY A 158 -2.62 -10.44 -4.57
N ALA A 159 -3.16 -11.15 -3.58
CA ALA A 159 -4.01 -12.32 -3.80
C ALA A 159 -5.39 -11.99 -4.41
N MET A 160 -5.78 -10.71 -4.48
CA MET A 160 -7.04 -10.26 -5.08
C MET A 160 -8.30 -11.00 -4.55
N GLY A 161 -8.27 -11.41 -3.27
CA GLY A 161 -9.38 -12.15 -2.62
C GLY A 161 -9.47 -13.64 -2.98
N THR A 162 -8.57 -14.18 -3.81
CA THR A 162 -8.64 -15.56 -4.29
C THR A 162 -8.24 -16.62 -3.25
N LEU A 163 -7.51 -16.22 -2.21
CA LEU A 163 -6.97 -17.12 -1.18
C LEU A 163 -7.75 -17.08 0.15
N GLY A 164 -8.76 -16.21 0.26
CA GLY A 164 -9.55 -16.03 1.47
C GLY A 164 -9.90 -14.57 1.73
N LEU A 165 -10.79 -14.37 2.70
CA LEU A 165 -11.23 -13.06 3.16
C LEU A 165 -10.25 -12.50 4.20
N LEU A 166 -9.68 -11.32 3.95
CA LEU A 166 -8.92 -10.60 4.97
C LEU A 166 -9.88 -10.05 6.04
N LEU A 167 -9.63 -10.38 7.31
CA LEU A 167 -10.36 -9.85 8.46
C LEU A 167 -9.56 -8.75 9.16
N LEU A 168 -8.31 -9.03 9.51
CA LEU A 168 -7.38 -8.10 10.17
C LEU A 168 -6.05 -8.07 9.43
N VAL A 169 -5.37 -6.93 9.50
CA VAL A 169 -4.01 -6.76 8.98
C VAL A 169 -3.19 -5.97 9.99
N SER A 170 -2.02 -6.50 10.36
CA SER A 170 -0.98 -5.80 11.10
C SER A 170 0.08 -5.29 10.13
N ILE A 171 0.32 -3.98 10.15
CA ILE A 171 1.15 -3.28 9.18
C ILE A 171 2.24 -2.50 9.91
N ARG A 172 3.48 -2.65 9.46
CA ARG A 172 4.61 -1.79 9.84
C ARG A 172 4.44 -0.40 9.23
N VAL A 173 4.55 0.62 10.06
CA VAL A 173 4.53 2.02 9.65
C VAL A 173 5.93 2.62 9.74
N ALA A 174 6.08 3.87 9.31
CA ALA A 174 7.36 4.56 9.33
C ALA A 174 7.19 6.01 9.79
N PRO A 175 8.22 6.62 10.41
CA PRO A 175 8.22 8.05 10.68
C PRO A 175 8.04 8.85 9.39
N ARG A 176 7.28 9.94 9.48
CA ARG A 176 7.16 10.92 8.40
C ARG A 176 8.47 11.72 8.31
N PRO A 177 9.05 11.90 7.11
CA PRO A 177 10.22 12.77 6.95
C PRO A 177 9.89 14.22 7.33
N GLN A 178 10.87 14.94 7.86
CA GLN A 178 10.72 16.36 8.23
C GLN A 178 10.61 17.24 6.97
N CYS A 179 11.42 16.91 5.96
CA CYS A 179 11.49 17.62 4.70
C CYS A 179 11.42 16.66 3.52
N GLU A 180 10.81 17.13 2.44
CA GLU A 180 10.77 16.43 1.15
C GLU A 180 10.91 17.45 0.02
N ARG A 181 11.80 17.19 -0.94
CA ARG A 181 12.02 18.00 -2.13
C ARG A 181 12.16 17.12 -3.37
N THR A 182 11.76 17.64 -4.53
CA THR A 182 11.91 16.95 -5.81
C THR A 182 12.93 17.69 -6.67
N ALA A 183 14.09 17.06 -6.86
CA ALA A 183 15.13 17.55 -7.74
C ALA A 183 14.82 17.14 -9.19
N VAL A 184 14.90 18.08 -10.13
CA VAL A 184 14.49 17.89 -11.52
C VAL A 184 15.61 18.26 -12.48
N TRP A 185 15.77 17.45 -13.52
CA TRP A 185 16.64 17.75 -14.66
C TRP A 185 15.92 17.51 -15.97
N GLU A 186 16.22 18.34 -16.96
CA GLU A 186 15.86 18.07 -18.35
C GLU A 186 16.97 17.28 -19.04
N MET A 187 16.65 16.07 -19.53
CA MET A 187 17.63 15.20 -20.16
C MET A 187 16.97 14.12 -21.03
N THR A 188 17.80 13.52 -21.89
CA THR A 188 17.40 12.36 -22.68
C THR A 188 17.22 11.13 -21.79
N GLU A 189 16.45 10.14 -22.26
CA GLU A 189 16.27 8.84 -21.57
C GLU A 189 17.62 8.16 -21.28
N VAL A 190 18.55 8.22 -22.23
CA VAL A 190 19.88 7.60 -22.11
C VAL A 190 20.68 8.24 -20.98
N ASP A 191 20.64 9.57 -20.86
CA ASP A 191 21.38 10.28 -19.80
C ASP A 191 20.68 10.15 -18.44
N ALA A 192 19.33 10.10 -18.44
CA ALA A 192 18.56 9.77 -17.24
C ALA A 192 18.94 8.40 -16.70
N HIS A 193 19.05 7.39 -17.57
CA HIS A 193 19.48 6.05 -17.18
C HIS A 193 20.88 6.05 -16.55
N LYS A 194 21.86 6.71 -17.18
CA LYS A 194 23.22 6.83 -16.62
C LYS A 194 23.21 7.52 -15.25
N ARG A 195 22.44 8.59 -15.10
CA ARG A 195 22.33 9.32 -13.84
C ARG A 195 21.68 8.46 -12.76
N MET A 196 20.60 7.74 -13.07
CA MET A 196 19.96 6.81 -12.12
C MET A 196 20.94 5.74 -11.61
N LEU A 197 21.77 5.16 -12.49
CA LEU A 197 22.83 4.22 -12.09
C LEU A 197 23.92 4.86 -11.23
N ALA A 198 24.26 6.13 -11.47
CA ALA A 198 25.18 6.86 -10.61
C ALA A 198 24.59 7.12 -9.22
N LEU A 199 23.33 7.54 -9.15
CA LEU A 199 22.61 7.81 -7.90
C LEU A 199 22.44 6.55 -7.04
N ALA A 200 22.18 5.39 -7.66
CA ALA A 200 22.06 4.12 -6.94
C ALA A 200 23.34 3.72 -6.18
N ARG A 201 24.49 4.31 -6.50
CA ARG A 201 25.78 4.07 -5.83
C ARG A 201 26.11 5.10 -4.76
N GLN A 202 25.25 6.09 -4.54
CA GLN A 202 25.46 7.15 -3.56
C GLN A 202 24.55 6.95 -2.36
N SER A 203 25.05 7.32 -1.17
CA SER A 203 24.25 7.34 0.06
C SER A 203 23.51 8.67 0.17
N LEU A 204 22.51 8.86 -0.70
CA LEU A 204 21.62 10.01 -0.66
C LEU A 204 20.24 9.59 -0.12
N PRO A 205 19.50 10.50 0.56
CA PRO A 205 18.17 10.23 1.11
C PRO A 205 17.08 10.20 0.00
N ILE A 206 17.33 9.45 -1.07
CA ILE A 206 16.42 9.30 -2.20
C ILE A 206 15.27 8.36 -1.80
N THR A 207 14.05 8.76 -2.13
CA THR A 207 12.82 8.04 -1.77
C THR A 207 11.86 7.84 -2.93
N ALA A 208 12.14 8.37 -4.12
CA ALA A 208 11.48 8.03 -5.37
C ALA A 208 12.28 8.56 -6.56
N VAL A 209 12.19 7.89 -7.71
CA VAL A 209 12.76 8.34 -8.98
C VAL A 209 11.75 8.05 -10.09
N CYS A 210 11.57 9.01 -11.00
CA CYS A 210 10.68 8.88 -12.14
C CYS A 210 11.28 9.64 -13.33
N PHE A 211 11.36 8.96 -14.47
CA PHE A 211 11.64 9.59 -15.74
C PHE A 211 10.35 9.59 -16.57
N ASP A 212 9.94 10.77 -17.05
CA ASP A 212 8.74 10.95 -17.87
C ASP A 212 9.03 11.98 -18.98
N GLY A 213 8.91 11.55 -20.24
CA GLY A 213 9.24 12.37 -21.41
C GLY A 213 10.73 12.73 -21.48
N ASN A 214 11.06 13.96 -21.09
CA ASN A 214 12.41 14.53 -21.05
C ASN A 214 12.84 14.95 -19.63
N LEU A 215 12.06 14.59 -18.60
CA LEU A 215 12.31 15.04 -17.23
C LEU A 215 12.65 13.86 -16.32
N LEU A 216 13.83 13.95 -15.70
CA LEU A 216 14.21 13.09 -14.58
C LEU A 216 13.85 13.79 -13.27
N ARG A 217 12.97 13.17 -12.48
CA ARG A 217 12.58 13.61 -11.14
C ARG A 217 13.13 12.67 -10.09
N VAL A 218 13.80 13.23 -9.10
CA VAL A 218 14.36 12.49 -7.95
C VAL A 218 13.84 13.12 -6.67
N ARG A 219 13.08 12.35 -5.89
CA ARG A 219 12.57 12.76 -4.59
C ARG A 219 13.58 12.47 -3.52
N ILE A 220 13.96 13.49 -2.76
CA ILE A 220 14.79 13.38 -1.56
C ILE A 220 13.94 13.72 -0.34
N ALA A 221 14.01 12.87 0.70
CA ALA A 221 13.22 13.09 1.91
C ALA A 221 13.95 12.59 3.15
N GLY A 222 13.94 13.38 4.23
CA GLY A 222 14.67 13.09 5.45
C GLY A 222 14.61 14.23 6.46
N THR A 223 15.69 14.45 7.20
CA THR A 223 15.88 15.66 7.99
C THR A 223 16.13 16.87 7.09
N ASP A 224 15.88 18.08 7.60
CA ASP A 224 16.14 19.31 6.84
C ASP A 224 17.60 19.39 6.33
N SER A 225 18.57 19.09 7.21
CA SER A 225 20.00 19.10 6.86
C SER A 225 20.34 18.10 5.75
N ALA A 226 19.87 16.86 5.88
CA ALA A 226 20.15 15.81 4.90
C ALA A 226 19.55 16.13 3.52
N VAL A 227 18.37 16.74 3.47
CA VAL A 227 17.74 17.17 2.23
C VAL A 227 18.48 18.35 1.60
N ILE A 228 18.90 19.34 2.38
CA ILE A 228 19.68 20.50 1.89
C ILE A 228 21.04 20.06 1.33
N ASP A 229 21.74 19.16 2.03
CA ASP A 229 23.04 18.65 1.59
C ASP A 229 22.91 17.78 0.33
N ALA A 230 21.86 16.95 0.27
CA ALA A 230 21.56 16.15 -0.91
C ALA A 230 21.22 17.02 -2.12
N GLU A 231 20.40 18.06 -1.95
CA GLU A 231 20.08 19.01 -3.02
C GLU A 231 21.34 19.68 -3.58
N ARG A 232 22.24 20.15 -2.71
CA ARG A 232 23.51 20.75 -3.12
C ARG A 232 24.40 19.77 -3.89
N THR A 233 24.43 18.52 -3.44
CA THR A 233 25.21 17.45 -4.09
C THR A 233 24.63 17.10 -5.45
N LEU A 234 23.30 17.06 -5.55
CA LEU A 234 22.58 16.69 -6.78
C LEU A 234 22.68 17.76 -7.86
N ALA A 235 22.68 19.03 -7.46
CA ALA A 235 22.67 20.22 -8.31
C ALA A 235 21.60 20.13 -9.42
N PRO A 236 20.30 20.19 -9.08
CA PRO A 236 19.22 20.14 -10.06
C PRO A 236 19.06 21.43 -10.86
N ASP A 237 18.44 21.30 -12.04
CA ASP A 237 18.05 22.44 -12.87
C ASP A 237 16.90 23.21 -12.19
N SER A 238 16.01 22.50 -11.49
CA SER A 238 14.92 23.09 -10.71
C SER A 238 14.43 22.18 -9.57
N ILE A 239 13.63 22.75 -8.66
CA ILE A 239 12.95 22.03 -7.58
C ILE A 239 11.44 22.10 -7.79
N GLU A 240 10.78 20.94 -7.80
CA GLU A 240 9.34 20.81 -7.97
C GLU A 240 8.59 20.50 -6.65
N PRO A 241 7.29 20.83 -6.57
CA PRO A 241 6.45 20.48 -5.44
C PRO A 241 6.20 18.96 -5.31
N VAL A 242 5.76 18.53 -4.13
CA VAL A 242 5.48 17.12 -3.78
C VAL A 242 4.25 16.54 -4.52
N SER A 243 3.36 17.39 -5.07
CA SER A 243 2.09 16.97 -5.69
C SER A 243 2.27 15.99 -6.84
N TYR A 244 3.35 16.10 -7.63
CA TYR A 244 3.65 15.16 -8.72
C TYR A 244 3.65 13.71 -8.26
N TRP A 245 4.25 13.42 -7.10
CA TRP A 245 4.36 12.05 -6.57
C TRP A 245 3.01 11.50 -6.11
N GLN A 246 2.12 12.36 -5.63
CA GLN A 246 0.75 11.97 -5.28
C GLN A 246 -0.04 11.63 -6.54
N GLU A 247 0.10 12.41 -7.61
CA GLU A 247 -0.53 12.11 -8.90
C GLU A 247 0.05 10.84 -9.55
N LEU A 248 1.37 10.63 -9.48
CA LEU A 248 2.02 9.41 -9.96
C LEU A 248 1.52 8.18 -9.19
N ARG A 249 1.51 8.26 -7.85
CA ARG A 249 1.01 7.21 -6.96
C ARG A 249 -0.43 6.83 -7.28
N ASP A 250 -1.30 7.83 -7.46
CA ASP A 250 -2.73 7.63 -7.67
C ASP A 250 -3.11 7.44 -9.15
N GLN A 251 -2.11 7.34 -10.04
CA GLN A 251 -2.29 7.15 -11.49
C GLN A 251 -3.12 8.26 -12.16
N ARG A 252 -2.90 9.52 -11.76
CA ARG A 252 -3.64 10.70 -12.26
C ARG A 252 -2.89 11.52 -13.29
N LEU A 253 -1.59 11.27 -13.46
CA LEU A 253 -0.77 11.94 -14.47
C LEU A 253 -1.29 11.69 -15.89
N PRO A 254 -1.03 12.61 -16.85
CA PRO A 254 -1.47 12.46 -18.25
C PRO A 254 -1.10 11.12 -18.89
N PHE A 255 0.07 10.56 -18.55
CA PHE A 255 0.54 9.24 -18.98
C PHE A 255 -0.51 8.12 -18.77
N PHE A 256 -1.24 8.13 -17.66
CA PHE A 256 -2.24 7.11 -17.33
C PHE A 256 -3.58 7.26 -18.06
N ARG A 257 -3.76 8.33 -18.84
CA ARG A 257 -4.97 8.55 -19.64
C ARG A 257 -4.94 7.83 -20.98
N SER A 258 -3.79 7.30 -21.39
CA SER A 258 -3.69 6.49 -22.60
C SER A 258 -4.47 5.17 -22.44
N SER A 259 -5.02 4.68 -23.54
CA SER A 259 -5.56 3.32 -23.64
C SER A 259 -4.49 2.25 -23.84
N ASP A 260 -3.23 2.65 -23.98
CA ASP A 260 -2.12 1.72 -24.19
C ASP A 260 -1.92 0.80 -22.97
N PRO A 261 -1.46 -0.44 -23.18
CA PRO A 261 -1.18 -1.35 -22.08
C PRO A 261 -0.13 -0.77 -21.13
N LEU A 262 -0.49 -0.65 -19.84
CA LEU A 262 0.45 -0.29 -18.79
C LEU A 262 1.19 -1.55 -18.29
N TRP A 263 2.50 -1.58 -18.51
CA TRP A 263 3.34 -2.67 -18.03
C TRP A 263 3.89 -2.34 -16.64
N ARG A 264 3.59 -3.21 -15.66
CA ARG A 264 4.19 -3.15 -14.33
C ARG A 264 5.22 -4.27 -14.19
N LEU A 265 6.49 -3.90 -14.27
CA LEU A 265 7.60 -4.84 -14.08
C LEU A 265 8.00 -4.89 -12.60
N SER A 266 8.14 -6.11 -12.07
CA SER A 266 8.78 -6.34 -10.77
C SER A 266 10.08 -7.08 -11.05
N LEU A 267 11.19 -6.35 -10.98
CA LEU A 267 12.53 -6.90 -11.15
C LEU A 267 13.09 -7.29 -9.77
N PRO A 268 13.90 -8.36 -9.68
CA PRO A 268 14.54 -8.82 -8.44
C PRO A 268 15.53 -7.82 -7.86
#